data_AF-A0A061NGE0-F1
#
_entry.id   AF-A0A061NGE0-F1
#
_cell.length_a   1.000
_cell.length_b   1.000
_cell.length_c   1.000
_cell.angle_alpha   90.00
_cell.angle_beta   90.00
_cell.angle_gamma   90.00
#
_symmetry.space_group_name_H-M   'P 1'
#
loop_
_entity.id
_entity.type
_entity.pdbx_description
1 polymer ?
#
loop_
_entity_poly.entity_id
_entity_poly.type
_entity_poly.pdbx_seq_one_letter_code
_entity_poly.pdbx_strand_id
1 'polypeptide(L)'
;METKIQQNFGGKMPQVIEELLPKGKTGSVEVQRDLPYKAHKQHTHPNDEVLHIVAGSLTFTIDNVEYECGEGDRISLQKKLTA
;
A
#
# COMPACT_ATOMS: atom_id res chain seq x y z
N MET A 1 5.30 2.94 13.36
CA MET A 1 5.06 3.76 12.15
C MET A 1 3.66 4.34 12.32
N GLU A 2 3.26 5.50 11.78
CA GLU A 2 1.82 5.80 11.77
C GLU A 2 1.21 5.06 10.58
N THR A 3 0.36 4.07 10.89
CA THR A 3 -0.28 3.20 9.89
C THR A 3 -1.77 3.45 9.91
N LYS A 4 -2.33 3.64 8.72
CA LYS A 4 -3.78 3.73 8.53
C LYS A 4 -4.20 2.71 7.49
N ILE A 5 -5.13 1.84 7.87
CA ILE A 5 -5.77 0.89 6.95
C ILE A 5 -7.21 1.34 6.74
N GLN A 6 -7.60 1.49 5.48
CA GLN A 6 -8.95 1.82 5.06
C GLN A 6 -9.53 0.59 4.36
N GLN A 7 -10.45 -0.09 5.03
CA GLN A 7 -11.13 -1.23 4.45
C GLN A 7 -12.23 -0.80 3.48
N ASN A 8 -12.42 -1.57 2.41
CA ASN A 8 -13.45 -1.35 1.39
C ASN A 8 -13.40 0.05 0.75
N PHE A 9 -12.21 0.60 0.51
CA PHE A 9 -12.06 1.89 -0.16
C PHE A 9 -12.55 1.83 -1.62
N GLY A 10 -12.34 0.69 -2.30
CA GLY A 10 -12.80 0.42 -3.65
C GLY A 10 -11.96 1.09 -4.74
N GLY A 11 -12.36 0.89 -6.00
CA GLY A 11 -11.70 1.46 -7.20
C GLY A 11 -11.23 0.40 -8.21
N LYS A 12 -11.09 0.79 -9.48
CA LYS A 12 -10.49 -0.06 -10.54
C LYS A 12 -9.12 0.47 -10.95
N MET A 13 -8.26 -0.42 -11.47
CA MET A 13 -6.84 -0.14 -11.72
C MET A 13 -6.56 1.23 -12.39
N PRO A 14 -7.21 1.62 -13.50
CA PRO A 14 -6.92 2.92 -14.13
C PRO A 14 -7.22 4.10 -13.20
N GLN A 15 -8.35 4.06 -12.50
CA GLN A 15 -8.77 5.11 -11.56
C GLN A 15 -7.81 5.20 -10.37
N VAL A 16 -7.45 4.04 -9.80
CA VAL A 16 -6.53 3.96 -8.67
C VAL A 16 -5.15 4.54 -9.03
N ILE A 17 -4.60 4.18 -10.20
CA ILE A 17 -3.32 4.71 -10.65
C ILE A 17 -3.38 6.23 -10.79
N GLU A 18 -4.43 6.74 -11.43
CA GLU A 18 -4.59 8.18 -11.67
C GLU A 18 -4.80 8.97 -10.37
N GLU A 19 -5.49 8.40 -9.38
CA GLU A 19 -5.67 8.99 -8.06
C GLU A 19 -4.38 9.00 -7.22
N LEU A 20 -3.57 7.94 -7.30
CA LEU A 20 -2.35 7.80 -6.51
C LEU A 20 -1.18 8.59 -7.10
N LEU A 21 -1.18 8.88 -8.41
CA LEU A 21 -0.17 9.73 -9.02
C LEU A 21 -0.22 11.15 -8.42
N PRO A 22 0.93 11.72 -8.03
CA PRO A 22 0.96 13.04 -7.43
C PRO A 22 0.54 14.11 -8.45
N LYS A 23 -0.47 14.90 -8.09
CA LYS A 23 -0.95 16.01 -8.92
C LYS A 23 0.04 17.18 -8.86
N GLY A 24 0.48 17.65 -10.03
CA GLY A 24 1.34 18.83 -10.16
C GLY A 24 2.80 18.64 -9.72
N LYS A 25 3.26 17.39 -9.55
CA LYS A 25 4.66 17.03 -9.28
C LYS A 25 5.05 15.81 -10.10
N THR A 26 6.34 15.66 -10.39
CA THR A 26 6.85 14.40 -10.96
C THR A 26 6.75 13.29 -9.92
N GLY A 27 6.25 12.13 -10.32
CA GLY A 27 6.19 10.94 -9.49
C GLY A 27 5.82 9.70 -10.30
N SER A 28 5.62 8.59 -9.60
CA SER A 28 5.35 7.28 -10.18
C SER A 28 4.39 6.48 -9.32
N VAL A 29 3.67 5.56 -9.96
CA VAL A 29 2.93 4.48 -9.29
C VAL A 29 3.51 3.17 -9.80
N GLU A 30 3.82 2.25 -8.88
CA GLU A 30 4.25 0.91 -9.22
C GLU A 30 3.04 -0.04 -9.22
N VAL A 31 2.93 -0.89 -10.24
CA VAL A 31 1.91 -1.93 -10.32
C VAL A 31 2.61 -3.28 -10.19
N GLN A 32 2.36 -3.97 -9.09
CA GLN A 32 2.92 -5.28 -8.81
C GLN A 32 1.83 -6.36 -8.90
N ARG A 33 2.19 -7.51 -9.49
CA ARG A 33 1.37 -8.71 -9.46
C ARG A 33 2.12 -9.81 -8.72
N ASP A 34 1.74 -10.02 -7.48
CA ASP A 34 2.34 -11.08 -6.66
C ASP A 34 1.75 -12.46 -6.98
N LEU A 35 2.54 -13.49 -6.67
CA LEU A 35 2.12 -14.89 -6.75
C LEU A 35 1.62 -15.37 -5.40
N PRO A 36 0.73 -16.38 -5.35
CA PRO A 36 0.27 -16.97 -4.11
C PRO A 36 1.43 -17.36 -3.18
N TYR A 37 1.29 -17.06 -1.89
CA TYR A 37 2.28 -17.34 -0.84
C TYR A 37 3.64 -16.64 -0.99
N LYS A 38 3.77 -15.70 -1.92
CA LYS A 38 4.98 -14.88 -2.04
C LYS A 38 5.09 -13.94 -0.84
N ALA A 39 6.14 -14.14 -0.02
CA ALA A 39 6.52 -13.19 1.01
C ALA A 39 7.63 -12.26 0.52
N HIS A 40 7.49 -10.98 0.83
CA HIS A 40 8.54 -9.98 0.63
C HIS A 40 9.49 -9.94 1.84
N LYS A 41 10.76 -9.61 1.61
CA LYS A 41 11.70 -9.39 2.74
C LYS A 41 11.25 -8.15 3.50
N GLN A 42 11.42 -8.16 4.83
CA GLN A 42 11.19 -6.96 5.63
C GLN A 42 12.14 -5.84 5.21
N HIS A 43 11.59 -4.64 5.00
CA HIS A 43 12.33 -3.45 4.60
C HIS A 43 11.60 -2.17 5.04
N THR A 44 12.21 -1.02 4.80
CA THR A 44 11.62 0.30 5.05
C THR A 44 11.90 1.22 3.86
N HIS A 45 11.03 2.21 3.68
CA HIS A 45 11.23 3.29 2.73
C HIS A 45 11.52 4.61 3.47
N PRO A 46 12.35 5.51 2.88
CA PRO A 46 12.57 6.85 3.42
C PRO A 46 11.39 7.81 3.18
N ASN A 47 10.40 7.38 2.40
CA ASN A 47 9.24 8.16 2.00
C ASN A 47 7.95 7.51 2.53
N ASP A 48 6.86 8.28 2.54
CA ASP A 48 5.53 7.74 2.80
C ASP A 48 5.14 6.81 1.65
N GLU A 49 4.44 5.73 1.97
CA GLU A 49 3.99 4.72 1.02
C GLU A 49 2.49 4.51 1.12
N VAL A 50 1.84 4.33 -0.02
CA VAL A 50 0.43 3.97 -0.11
C VAL A 50 0.29 2.74 -1.00
N LEU A 51 -0.28 1.67 -0.44
CA LEU A 51 -0.64 0.46 -1.19
C LEU A 51 -2.15 0.40 -1.36
N HIS A 52 -2.60 -0.03 -2.54
CA HIS A 52 -4.01 -0.27 -2.80
C HIS A 52 -4.18 -1.64 -3.45
N ILE A 53 -5.01 -2.48 -2.83
CA ILE A 53 -5.20 -3.86 -3.28
C ILE A 53 -6.27 -3.87 -4.37
N VAL A 54 -5.84 -3.97 -5.63
CA VAL A 54 -6.77 -3.92 -6.76
C VAL A 54 -7.52 -5.24 -6.96
N ALA A 55 -6.91 -6.37 -6.61
CA ALA A 55 -7.53 -7.70 -6.69
C ALA A 55 -6.80 -8.69 -5.77
N GLY A 56 -7.55 -9.67 -5.24
CA GLY A 56 -7.02 -10.69 -4.34
C GLY A 56 -6.91 -10.20 -2.89
N SER A 57 -6.00 -10.82 -2.14
CA SER A 57 -5.77 -10.51 -0.73
C SER A 57 -4.32 -10.73 -0.35
N LEU A 58 -3.87 -10.03 0.70
CA LEU A 58 -2.56 -10.24 1.31
C LEU A 58 -2.64 -10.08 2.82
N THR A 59 -1.69 -10.71 3.51
CA THR A 59 -1.43 -10.46 4.94
C THR A 59 -0.23 -9.52 5.03
N PHE A 60 -0.40 -8.40 5.71
CA PHE A 60 0.63 -7.39 5.90
C PHE A 60 1.01 -7.29 7.37
N THR A 61 2.31 -7.32 7.67
CA THR A 61 2.81 -7.26 9.06
C THR A 61 3.55 -5.95 9.30
N ILE A 62 3.12 -5.18 10.30
CA ILE A 62 3.75 -3.91 10.70
C ILE A 62 3.95 -3.91 12.20
N ASP A 63 5.17 -3.63 12.66
CA ASP A 63 5.50 -3.57 14.09
C ASP A 63 5.00 -4.84 14.86
N ASN A 64 5.12 -6.02 14.23
CA ASN A 64 4.63 -7.34 14.69
C ASN A 64 3.11 -7.51 14.79
N VAL A 65 2.33 -6.61 14.22
CA VAL A 65 0.86 -6.75 14.09
C VAL A 65 0.53 -7.14 12.66
N GLU A 66 -0.25 -8.22 12.52
CA GLU A 66 -0.73 -8.70 11.23
C GLU A 66 -2.09 -8.09 10.87
N TYR A 67 -2.24 -7.74 9.60
CA TYR A 67 -3.45 -7.20 9.01
C TYR A 67 -3.79 -7.97 7.75
N GLU A 68 -4.99 -8.53 7.68
CA GLU A 68 -5.53 -9.08 6.44
C GLU A 68 -6.16 -7.97 5.62
N CYS A 69 -5.70 -7.80 4.39
CA CYS A 69 -6.18 -6.78 3.46
C CYS A 69 -6.68 -7.46 2.18
N GLY A 70 -7.86 -7.07 1.70
CA GLY A 70 -8.52 -7.61 0.52
C GLY A 70 -8.72 -6.59 -0.59
N GLU A 71 -9.39 -7.01 -1.67
CA GLU A 71 -9.72 -6.14 -2.81
C GLU A 71 -10.42 -4.85 -2.36
N GLY A 72 -9.92 -3.72 -2.84
CA GLY A 72 -10.40 -2.39 -2.52
C GLY A 72 -9.81 -1.80 -1.24
N ASP A 73 -9.04 -2.54 -0.45
CA ASP A 73 -8.41 -1.97 0.75
C ASP A 73 -7.24 -1.05 0.38
N ARG A 74 -7.01 -0.04 1.22
CA ARG A 74 -5.89 0.90 1.10
C ARG A 74 -5.08 0.95 2.39
N ILE A 75 -3.77 0.79 2.26
CA ILE A 75 -2.80 0.82 3.36
C ILE A 75 -1.96 2.07 3.19
N SER A 76 -1.92 2.94 4.19
CA SER A 76 -1.05 4.12 4.22
C SER A 76 0.01 3.95 5.31
N LEU A 77 1.27 4.04 4.90
CA LEU A 77 2.45 3.85 5.72
C LEU A 77 3.22 5.17 5.77
N GLN A 78 3.16 5.88 6.90
CA GLN A 78 3.87 7.15 7.06
C GLN A 78 5.30 6.90 7.53
N LYS A 79 6.28 7.60 6.94
CA LYS A 79 7.65 7.56 7.43
C LYS A 79 7.68 7.95 8.91
N LYS A 80 8.49 7.27 9.72
CA LYS A 80 8.77 7.76 11.07
C LYS A 80 9.57 9.06 10.92
N LEU A 81 9.04 10.17 11.43
CA LEU A 81 9.86 11.35 11.71
C LEU A 81 10.87 10.93 12.79
N THR A 82 12.11 10.66 12.39
CA THR A 82 13.23 10.65 13.34
C THR A 82 13.44 12.11 13.76
N ALA A 83 13.23 12.40 15.04
CA ALA A 83 13.63 13.65 15.67
C ALA A 83 15.15 13.83 15.62
#